data_AF-A0A843HLU6-F1
#
_entry.id   AF-A0A843HLU6-F1
#
_cell.length_a   1.000
_cell.length_b   1.000
_cell.length_c   1.000
_cell.angle_alpha   90.00
_cell.angle_beta   90.00
_cell.angle_gamma   90.00
#
_symmetry.space_group_name_H-M   'P 1'
#
loop_
_entity.id
_entity.type
_entity.pdbx_description
1 polymer ?
#
loop_
_entity_poly.entity_id
_entity_poly.type
_entity_poly.pdbx_seq_one_letter_code
_entity_poly.pdbx_strand_id
1 'polypeptide(L)'
;MILAKLENGMLKAAYCKVLYHGDKITVNPREEDFINAGYKPIEDNRMEEKEGYYQAPEYTEEEDKIIINYHYEKLEEEVDG
;
A
#
# COMPACT_ATOMS: atom_id res chain seq x y z
N MET A 1 -4.41 8.46 6.70
CA MET A 1 -5.00 7.45 5.80
C MET A 1 -4.00 7.14 4.71
N ILE A 2 -3.90 5.87 4.30
CA ILE A 2 -3.11 5.44 3.14
C ILE A 2 -4.09 5.14 2.03
N LEU A 3 -3.86 5.73 0.87
CA LEU A 3 -4.61 5.48 -0.36
C LEU A 3 -3.62 4.91 -1.38
N ALA A 4 -4.10 4.14 -2.34
CA ALA A 4 -3.25 3.64 -3.41
C ALA A 4 -3.95 3.69 -4.76
N LYS A 5 -3.16 3.56 -5.83
CA LYS A 5 -3.63 3.39 -7.19
C LYS A 5 -2.77 2.32 -7.87
N LEU A 6 -3.37 1.45 -8.67
CA LEU A 6 -2.63 0.55 -9.56
C LEU A 6 -2.36 1.25 -10.89
N GLU A 7 -1.09 1.36 -11.26
CA GLU A 7 -0.69 1.85 -12.58
C GLU A 7 0.31 0.86 -13.19
N ASN A 8 -0.07 0.23 -14.31
CA ASN A 8 0.73 -0.79 -15.01
C ASN A 8 1.13 -1.98 -14.11
N GLY A 9 0.22 -2.42 -13.24
CA GLY A 9 0.48 -3.51 -12.29
C GLY A 9 1.36 -3.13 -11.09
N MET A 10 1.79 -1.86 -10.99
CA MET A 10 2.53 -1.37 -9.83
C MET A 10 1.60 -0.61 -8.88
N LEU A 11 1.71 -0.94 -7.59
CA LEU A 11 1.02 -0.22 -6.52
C LEU A 11 1.72 1.09 -6.21
N LYS A 12 1.02 2.20 -6.44
CA LYS A 12 1.45 3.54 -6.01
C LYS A 12 0.68 3.96 -4.78
N ALA A 13 1.32 3.91 -3.61
CA ALA A 13 0.75 4.38 -2.36
C ALA A 13 0.96 5.89 -2.18
N ALA A 14 -0.03 6.56 -1.62
CA ALA A 14 0.00 7.96 -1.25
C ALA A 14 -0.50 8.15 0.18
N TYR A 15 0.13 9.10 0.87
CA TYR A 15 -0.16 9.41 2.25
C TYR A 15 -0.74 10.83 2.35
N CYS A 16 -1.90 10.96 2.97
CA CYS A 16 -2.37 12.27 3.43
C CYS A 16 -1.49 12.71 4.60
N LYS A 17 -0.63 13.71 4.39
CA LYS A 17 0.21 14.24 5.46
C LYS A 17 -0.51 15.37 6.17
N VAL A 18 -0.52 15.31 7.50
CA VAL A 18 -0.98 16.40 8.36
C VAL A 18 0.20 17.35 8.59
N LEU A 19 0.01 18.61 8.23
CA LEU A 19 0.95 19.70 8.44
C LEU A 19 0.45 20.57 9.60
N TYR A 20 1.34 20.82 10.56
CA TYR A 20 1.07 21.66 11.72
C TYR A 20 1.81 22.99 11.55
N HIS A 21 1.08 24.10 11.61
CA HIS A 21 1.63 25.46 11.56
C HIS A 21 1.07 26.27 12.73
N GLY A 22 1.76 26.25 13.86
CA GLY A 22 1.25 26.83 15.12
C GLY A 22 -0.05 26.13 15.54
N ASP A 23 -1.11 26.91 15.75
CA ASP A 23 -2.43 26.39 16.14
C ASP A 23 -3.27 25.87 14.96
N LYS A 24 -2.75 25.95 13.72
CA LYS A 24 -3.47 25.53 12.52
C LYS A 24 -3.00 24.15 12.05
N ILE A 25 -3.98 23.31 11.74
CA ILE A 25 -3.79 21.98 11.14
C ILE A 25 -4.24 22.04 9.68
N THR A 26 -3.41 21.56 8.76
CA THR A 26 -3.76 21.45 7.33
C THR A 26 -3.38 20.07 6.83
N VAL A 27 -4.28 19.40 6.11
CA VAL A 27 -3.98 18.11 5.44
C VAL A 27 -3.66 18.40 3.98
N ASN A 28 -2.49 17.97 3.51
CA ASN A 28 -2.07 18.20 2.13
C ASN A 28 -1.26 17.02 1.56
N PRO A 29 -1.67 16.43 0.43
CA PRO A 29 -2.96 16.59 -0.27
C PRO A 29 -4.13 16.08 0.58
N ARG A 30 -5.36 16.56 0.32
CA ARG A 30 -6.56 16.04 0.99
C ARG A 30 -6.93 14.69 0.40
N GLU A 31 -7.68 13.91 1.17
CA GLU A 31 -8.21 12.61 0.74
C GLU A 31 -9.05 12.74 -0.54
N GLU A 32 -9.91 13.76 -0.64
CA GLU A 32 -10.72 14.04 -1.84
C GLU A 32 -9.85 14.31 -3.09
N ASP A 33 -8.68 14.95 -2.93
CA ASP A 33 -7.76 15.21 -4.06
C ASP A 33 -7.23 13.89 -4.62
N PHE A 34 -6.92 12.94 -3.74
CA PHE A 34 -6.46 11.61 -4.11
C PHE A 34 -7.59 10.77 -4.74
N ILE A 35 -8.79 10.79 -4.16
CA ILE A 35 -9.96 10.09 -4.72
C ILE A 35 -10.28 10.61 -6.13
N ASN A 36 -10.27 11.93 -6.33
CA ASN A 36 -10.48 12.53 -7.65
C ASN A 36 -9.38 12.17 -8.66
N ALA A 37 -8.17 11.88 -8.19
CA ALA A 37 -7.06 11.37 -9.01
C ALA A 37 -7.11 9.86 -9.27
N GLY A 38 -8.15 9.18 -8.77
CA GLY A 38 -8.37 7.73 -8.94
C GLY A 38 -7.64 6.86 -7.91
N TYR A 39 -7.22 7.43 -6.78
CA TYR A 39 -6.72 6.64 -5.66
C TYR A 39 -7.89 6.08 -4.84
N LYS A 40 -7.67 4.91 -4.25
CA LYS A 40 -8.64 4.18 -3.45
C LYS A 40 -8.05 3.81 -2.08
N PRO A 41 -8.87 3.65 -1.03
CA PRO A 41 -8.42 3.07 0.23
C PRO A 41 -7.81 1.68 0.01
N ILE A 42 -6.90 1.32 0.90
CA ILE A 42 -6.24 0.01 0.89
C ILE A 42 -6.81 -0.91 1.96
N GLU A 43 -6.97 -2.18 1.60
CA GLU A 43 -7.21 -3.29 2.52
C GLU A 43 -5.94 -4.16 2.52
N ASP A 44 -5.27 -4.26 3.66
CA ASP A 44 -3.97 -4.92 3.79
C ASP A 44 -4.11 -6.25 4.56
N ASN A 45 -4.11 -7.37 3.83
CA ASN A 45 -4.33 -8.72 4.37
C ASN A 45 -3.00 -9.43 4.69
N ARG A 46 -2.12 -8.76 5.45
CA ARG A 46 -0.82 -9.35 5.85
C ARG A 46 -1.01 -10.65 6.59
N MET A 47 -0.13 -11.61 6.29
CA MET A 47 -0.08 -12.89 6.97
C MET A 47 0.96 -12.85 8.09
N GLU A 48 0.92 -13.84 8.97
CA GLU A 48 1.96 -14.01 9.99
C GLU A 48 3.34 -14.18 9.35
N GLU A 49 4.39 -13.83 10.07
CA GLU A 49 5.74 -14.08 9.58
C GLU A 49 6.04 -15.58 9.63
N LYS A 50 6.74 -16.09 8.61
CA LYS A 50 7.12 -17.49 8.51
C LYS A 50 8.61 -17.60 8.23
N GLU A 51 9.33 -18.25 9.14
CA GLU A 51 10.79 -18.44 9.01
C GLU A 51 11.15 -19.13 7.69
N GLY A 52 12.13 -18.58 6.97
CA GLY A 52 12.56 -19.08 5.66
C GLY A 52 11.67 -18.65 4.48
N TYR A 53 10.70 -17.76 4.69
CA TYR A 53 9.82 -17.23 3.65
C TYR A 53 9.73 -15.70 3.71
N TYR A 54 9.57 -15.06 2.56
CA TYR A 54 9.09 -13.69 2.47
C TYR A 54 7.65 -13.67 1.99
N GLN A 55 6.94 -12.59 2.31
CA GLN A 55 5.58 -12.35 1.86
C GLN A 55 5.63 -11.54 0.57
N ALA A 56 5.28 -12.15 -0.55
CA ALA A 56 5.16 -11.46 -1.83
C ALA A 56 3.73 -10.90 -1.94
N PRO A 57 3.58 -9.59 -2.22
CA PRO A 57 2.26 -8.98 -2.35
C PRO A 57 1.64 -9.27 -3.72
N GLU A 58 0.35 -9.53 -3.74
CA GLU A 58 -0.51 -9.55 -4.92
C GLU A 58 -1.58 -8.47 -4.77
N TYR A 59 -1.76 -7.65 -5.81
CA TYR A 59 -2.66 -6.51 -5.77
C TYR A 59 -3.90 -6.76 -6.61
N THR A 60 -5.07 -6.57 -6.00
CA THR A 60 -6.37 -6.62 -6.68
C THR A 60 -7.05 -5.26 -6.56
N GLU A 61 -7.48 -4.68 -7.68
CA GLU A 61 -8.26 -3.45 -7.67
C GLU A 61 -9.75 -3.76 -7.80
N GLU A 62 -10.52 -3.32 -6.82
CA GLU A 62 -11.98 -3.33 -6.82
C GLU A 62 -12.52 -1.92 -7.13
N GLU A 63 -13.85 -1.76 -7.20
CA GLU A 63 -14.48 -0.47 -7.52
C GLU A 63 -14.11 0.62 -6.50
N ASP A 64 -14.12 0.28 -5.21
CA ASP A 64 -13.98 1.21 -4.09
C ASP A 64 -12.68 1.07 -3.30
N LYS A 65 -11.90 0.00 -3.51
CA LYS A 65 -10.66 -0.27 -2.76
C LYS A 65 -9.60 -1.00 -3.58
N ILE A 66 -8.38 -1.01 -3.04
CA ILE A 66 -7.31 -1.92 -3.50
C ILE A 66 -7.01 -2.90 -2.36
N ILE A 67 -7.08 -4.19 -2.68
CA ILE A 67 -6.77 -5.28 -1.76
C ILE A 67 -5.32 -5.71 -1.99
N ILE A 68 -4.55 -5.78 -0.91
CA ILE A 68 -3.20 -6.33 -0.90
C ILE A 68 -3.27 -7.68 -0.20
N ASN A 69 -3.17 -8.75 -0.99
CA ASN A 69 -3.01 -10.11 -0.48
C ASN A 69 -1.53 -10.48 -0.49
N TYR A 70 -1.19 -11.53 0.26
CA TYR A 70 0.18 -12.02 0.31
C TYR A 70 0.19 -13.53 0.14
N HIS A 71 1.23 -14.02 -0.51
CA HIS A 71 1.59 -15.43 -0.50
C HIS A 71 3.03 -15.58 -0.04
N TYR A 72 3.34 -16.76 0.53
CA TYR A 72 4.70 -17.05 0.94
C TYR A 72 5.53 -17.47 -0.26
N GLU A 73 6.66 -16.80 -0.45
CA GLU A 73 7.73 -17.22 -1.35
C GLU A 73 8.93 -17.65 -0.50
N LYS A 74 9.52 -18.79 -0.85
CA LYS A 74 10.65 -19.33 -0.08
C LYS A 74 11.86 -18.45 -0.33
N LEU A 75 12.58 -18.09 0.73
CA LEU A 75 13.89 -17.46 0.59
C LEU A 75 14.79 -18.51 -0.08
N GLU A 76 15.20 -18.25 -1.33
CA GLU A 76 16.24 -19.05 -1.95
C GLU A 76 17.51 -18.81 -1.14
N GLU A 77 18.05 -19.88 -0.53
CA GLU A 77 19.39 -19.83 0.02
C GLU A 77 20.32 -19.60 -1.16
N GLU A 78 21.04 -18.48 -1.18
CA GLU A 78 22.21 -18.33 -2.02
C GLU A 78 23.15 -19.49 -1.68
N VAL A 79 23.17 -20.50 -2.55
CA VAL A 79 24.22 -21.50 -2.57
C VAL A 79 25.48 -20.75 -3.01
N ASP A 80 26.24 -20.28 -2.03
CA ASP A 80 27.63 -19.84 -2.21
C ASP A 80 28.36 -20.95 -3.00
N GLY A 81 28.77 -20.62 -4.22
CA GLY A 81 29.52 -21.50 -5.12
C GLY A 81 31.01 -21.51 -4.82
#